data_AF-A0A2G1X1K4-F1
#
_entry.id   AF-A0A2G1X1K4-F1
#
_cell.length_a   1.000
_cell.length_b   1.000
_cell.length_c   1.000
_cell.angle_alpha   90.00
_cell.angle_beta   90.00
_cell.angle_gamma   90.00
#
_symmetry.space_group_name_H-M   'P 1'
#
loop_
_entity.id
_entity.type
_entity.pdbx_description
1 polymer ?
#
loop_
_entity_poly.entity_id
_entity_poly.type
_entity_poly.pdbx_seq_one_letter_code
_entity_poly.pdbx_strand_id
1 'polypeptide(L)'
;MTDDDRGDDVDAGVPDSDPRHIDPAGDLADAVEGGDLELELDEDQDVDELREFLERAEAGEFGADPSIEATVRIVRSLLDDVDGERER
;
A
#
# COMPACT_ATOMS: atom_id res chain seq x y z
N MET A 1 -25.79 -43.06 -18.47
CA MET A 1 -24.70 -42.24 -19.04
C MET A 1 -24.16 -41.43 -17.88
N THR A 2 -22.86 -41.56 -17.69
CA THR A 2 -22.03 -41.03 -16.61
C THR A 2 -21.87 -39.51 -16.76
N ASP A 3 -21.99 -38.82 -15.62
CA ASP A 3 -21.16 -37.67 -15.22
C ASP A 3 -21.26 -36.39 -16.06
N ASP A 4 -22.03 -35.43 -15.55
CA ASP A 4 -21.86 -34.01 -15.86
C ASP A 4 -21.74 -33.28 -14.50
N ASP A 5 -20.84 -33.77 -13.63
CA ASP A 5 -20.32 -33.00 -12.51
C ASP A 5 -19.22 -32.09 -13.10
N ARG A 6 -19.64 -31.07 -13.86
CA ARG A 6 -18.76 -29.95 -14.17
C ARG A 6 -18.57 -29.19 -12.87
N GLY A 7 -17.56 -29.59 -12.12
CA GLY A 7 -17.02 -28.86 -10.99
C GLY A 7 -16.94 -27.38 -11.36
N ASP A 8 -17.75 -26.61 -10.67
CA ASP A 8 -17.66 -25.17 -10.56
C ASP A 8 -16.39 -24.87 -9.74
N ASP A 9 -15.22 -25.24 -10.28
CA ASP A 9 -13.93 -24.70 -9.86
C ASP A 9 -13.83 -23.28 -10.45
N VAL A 10 -14.80 -22.44 -10.09
CA VAL A 10 -14.64 -21.00 -10.22
C VAL A 10 -13.50 -20.65 -9.30
N ASP A 11 -12.42 -20.20 -9.93
CA ASP A 11 -11.23 -19.58 -9.37
C ASP A 11 -11.61 -18.63 -8.22
N ALA A 12 -11.79 -19.17 -7.03
CA ALA A 12 -11.88 -18.40 -5.81
C ALA A 12 -10.46 -17.89 -5.61
N GLY A 13 -10.20 -16.67 -6.09
CA GLY A 13 -8.87 -16.05 -6.09
C GLY A 13 -8.13 -16.27 -4.78
N VAL A 14 -6.81 -16.22 -4.85
CA VAL A 14 -5.94 -16.47 -3.70
C VAL A 14 -6.29 -15.46 -2.58
N PRO A 15 -6.61 -15.89 -1.35
CA PRO A 15 -6.90 -14.97 -0.24
C PRO A 15 -5.68 -14.11 0.09
N ASP A 16 -5.87 -12.86 0.54
CA ASP A 16 -4.75 -11.96 0.90
C ASP A 16 -3.79 -12.55 1.95
N SER A 17 -4.28 -13.44 2.80
CA SER A 17 -3.46 -14.14 3.81
C SER A 17 -2.67 -15.35 3.27
N ASP A 18 -2.91 -15.79 2.03
CA ASP A 18 -2.20 -16.91 1.42
C ASP A 18 -0.85 -16.41 0.88
N PRO A 19 0.27 -17.06 1.20
CA PRO A 19 1.61 -16.62 0.81
C PRO A 19 1.86 -16.64 -0.71
N ARG A 20 0.92 -17.17 -1.50
CA ARG A 20 0.94 -17.11 -2.97
C ARG A 20 0.18 -15.91 -3.51
N HIS A 21 -0.49 -15.13 -2.67
CA HIS A 21 -1.12 -13.88 -3.07
C HIS A 21 -0.03 -12.91 -3.48
N ILE A 22 -0.19 -12.31 -4.66
CA ILE A 22 0.69 -11.24 -5.11
C ILE A 22 0.08 -9.96 -4.57
N ASP A 23 0.84 -9.22 -3.76
CA ASP A 23 0.45 -7.92 -3.23
C ASP A 23 1.37 -6.84 -3.78
N PRO A 24 1.13 -6.36 -5.02
CA PRO A 24 2.00 -5.37 -5.64
C PRO A 24 2.09 -4.07 -4.83
N ALA A 25 1.05 -3.74 -4.07
CA ALA A 25 1.00 -2.52 -3.28
C ALA A 25 1.86 -2.68 -2.01
N GLY A 26 1.72 -3.80 -1.30
CA GLY A 26 2.57 -4.18 -0.17
C GLY A 26 4.03 -4.33 -0.56
N ASP A 27 4.33 -5.08 -1.63
CA ASP A 27 5.69 -5.26 -2.15
C ASP A 27 6.37 -3.91 -2.46
N LEU A 28 5.62 -2.95 -3.04
CA LEU A 28 6.12 -1.60 -3.31
C LEU A 28 6.42 -0.84 -2.01
N ALA A 29 5.51 -0.90 -1.04
CA ALA A 29 5.69 -0.23 0.24
C ALA A 29 6.90 -0.79 1.03
N ASP A 30 7.09 -2.11 1.00
CA ASP A 30 8.25 -2.77 1.61
C ASP A 30 9.57 -2.38 0.92
N ALA A 31 9.57 -2.23 -0.40
CA ALA A 31 10.74 -1.78 -1.15
C ALA A 31 11.16 -0.33 -0.80
N VAL A 32 10.18 0.56 -0.56
CA VAL A 32 10.45 1.93 -0.10
C VAL A 32 10.96 1.94 1.33
N GLU A 33 10.31 1.23 2.26
CA GLU A 33 10.74 1.16 3.66
C GLU A 33 12.13 0.52 3.82
N GLY A 34 12.44 -0.47 2.98
CA GLY A 34 13.74 -1.13 2.94
C GLY A 34 14.86 -0.30 2.30
N GLY A 35 14.54 0.84 1.68
CA GLY A 35 15.49 1.65 0.91
C GLY A 35 15.95 0.99 -0.40
N ASP A 36 15.21 -0.01 -0.90
CA ASP A 36 15.43 -0.58 -2.24
C ASP A 36 14.95 0.39 -3.32
N LEU A 37 13.92 1.18 -3.00
CA LEU A 37 13.41 2.30 -3.79
C LEU A 37 13.54 3.60 -2.99
N GLU A 38 14.43 4.48 -3.46
CA GLU A 38 14.59 5.82 -2.92
C GLU A 38 13.57 6.76 -3.58
N LEU A 39 12.68 7.35 -2.78
CA LEU A 39 11.65 8.27 -3.24
C LEU A 39 11.85 9.62 -2.55
N GLU A 40 11.74 10.69 -3.32
CA GLU A 40 11.82 12.07 -2.83
C GLU A 40 10.55 12.81 -3.27
N LEU A 41 10.06 13.72 -2.42
CA LEU A 41 8.98 14.60 -2.81
C LEU A 41 9.50 15.68 -3.75
N ASP A 42 8.85 15.80 -4.89
CA ASP A 42 9.12 16.89 -5.83
C ASP A 42 8.77 18.25 -5.21
N GLU A 43 9.49 19.30 -5.63
CA GLU A 43 9.34 20.65 -5.07
C GLU A 43 7.93 21.26 -5.26
N ASP A 44 7.18 20.75 -6.24
CA ASP A 44 5.80 21.15 -6.51
C ASP A 44 4.77 20.40 -5.64
N GLN A 45 5.17 19.45 -4.79
CA GLN A 45 4.25 18.68 -3.95
C GLN A 45 4.02 19.31 -2.58
N ASP A 46 2.75 19.36 -2.17
CA ASP A 46 2.33 19.94 -0.90
C ASP A 46 2.44 18.93 0.26
N VAL A 47 3.47 19.10 1.10
CA VAL A 47 3.70 18.26 2.31
C VAL A 47 2.51 18.33 3.27
N ASP A 48 1.86 19.50 3.40
CA ASP A 48 0.71 19.67 4.28
C ASP A 48 -0.53 18.90 3.77
N GLU A 49 -0.72 18.81 2.44
CA GLU A 49 -1.78 17.99 1.84
C GLU A 49 -1.51 16.51 2.09
N LEU A 50 -0.24 16.10 1.99
CA LEU A 50 0.18 14.72 2.25
C LEU A 50 -0.06 14.30 3.71
N ARG A 51 0.17 15.22 4.66
CA ARG A 51 -0.14 15.03 6.08
C ARG A 51 -1.64 14.92 6.33
N GLU A 52 -2.44 15.77 5.69
CA GLU A 52 -3.89 15.70 5.80
C GLU A 52 -4.43 14.37 5.24
N PHE A 53 -3.89 13.92 4.10
CA PHE A 53 -4.22 12.62 3.53
C PHE A 53 -3.94 11.49 4.53
N LEU A 54 -2.75 11.48 5.15
CA LEU A 54 -2.37 10.48 6.14
C LEU A 54 -3.35 10.43 7.31
N GLU A 55 -3.68 11.60 7.86
CA GLU A 55 -4.59 11.71 9.01
C GLU A 55 -6.02 11.20 8.66
N ARG A 56 -6.51 11.52 7.46
CA ARG A 56 -7.82 11.03 6.96
C ARG A 56 -7.81 9.52 6.70
N ALA A 57 -6.71 9.00 6.16
CA ALA A 57 -6.56 7.57 5.92
C ALA A 57 -6.51 6.77 7.23
N GLU A 58 -5.76 7.24 8.23
CA GLU A 58 -5.69 6.61 9.56
C GLU A 58 -7.01 6.74 10.33
N ALA A 59 -7.79 7.78 10.08
CA ALA A 59 -9.17 7.90 10.57
C ALA A 59 -10.15 6.93 9.89
N GLY A 60 -9.70 6.19 8.86
CA GLY A 60 -10.50 5.20 8.14
C GLY A 60 -11.43 5.80 7.09
N GLU A 61 -11.19 7.02 6.61
CA GLU A 61 -12.05 7.70 5.63
C GLU A 61 -12.16 6.93 4.30
N PHE A 62 -11.09 6.21 3.91
CA PHE A 62 -11.02 5.49 2.64
C PHE A 62 -11.42 4.01 2.73
N GLY A 63 -11.76 3.50 3.92
CA GLY A 63 -12.04 2.09 4.15
C GLY A 63 -10.80 1.20 4.23
N ALA A 64 -11.01 -0.11 4.41
CA ALA A 64 -9.93 -1.11 4.47
C ALA A 64 -9.58 -1.57 3.06
N ASP A 65 -8.78 -0.77 2.35
CA ASP A 65 -8.25 -1.07 1.02
C ASP A 65 -6.72 -1.29 1.11
N PRO A 66 -6.20 -2.44 0.65
CA PRO A 66 -4.76 -2.75 0.71
C PRO A 66 -3.89 -1.70 0.02
N SER A 67 -4.38 -1.09 -1.06
CA SER A 67 -3.67 -0.04 -1.79
C SER A 67 -3.54 1.23 -0.93
N ILE A 68 -4.58 1.55 -0.16
CA ILE A 68 -4.54 2.68 0.78
C ILE A 68 -3.58 2.39 1.92
N GLU A 69 -3.57 1.18 2.48
CA GLU A 69 -2.64 0.79 3.53
C GLU A 69 -1.17 0.87 3.07
N ALA A 70 -0.87 0.40 1.86
CA ALA A 70 0.43 0.56 1.24
C ALA A 70 0.80 2.03 1.04
N THR A 71 -0.14 2.83 0.53
CA THR A 71 0.07 4.27 0.32
C THR A 71 0.37 4.98 1.63
N VAL A 72 -0.38 4.69 2.71
CA VAL A 72 -0.13 5.23 4.06
C VAL A 72 1.28 4.91 4.54
N ARG A 73 1.76 3.68 4.31
CA ARG A 73 3.12 3.27 4.70
C ARG A 73 4.18 4.06 3.92
N ILE A 74 4.03 4.19 2.60
CA ILE A 74 4.93 4.98 1.74
C ILE A 74 4.94 6.45 2.18
N VAL A 75 3.76 7.05 2.35
CA VAL A 75 3.60 8.45 2.77
C VAL A 75 4.27 8.72 4.11
N ARG A 76 4.09 7.81 5.07
CA ARG A 76 4.73 7.92 6.37
C ARG A 76 6.25 7.88 6.27
N SER A 77 6.81 7.02 5.43
CA SER A 77 8.25 6.96 5.18
C SER A 77 8.77 8.25 4.55
N LEU A 78 8.04 8.82 3.58
CA LEU A 78 8.41 10.09 2.93
C LEU A 78 8.39 11.26 3.93
N LEU A 79 7.36 11.34 4.76
CA LEU A 79 7.24 12.40 5.76
C LEU A 79 8.32 12.29 6.86
N ASP A 80 8.67 11.07 7.27
CA ASP A 80 9.77 10.85 8.23
C ASP A 80 11.10 11.34 7.68
N ASP A 81 11.38 11.10 6.39
CA ASP A 81 12.59 11.59 5.73
C ASP A 81 12.61 13.12 5.68
N VAL A 82 11.52 13.74 5.20
CA VAL A 82 11.38 15.22 5.13
C VAL A 82 11.51 15.88 6.50
N ASP A 83 10.93 15.29 7.55
CA ASP A 83 11.02 15.81 8.91
C ASP A 83 12.44 15.61 9.49
N GLY A 84 13.08 14.47 9.21
CA GLY A 84 14.46 14.18 9.61
C GLY A 84 15.50 15.06 8.91
N GLU A 85 15.26 15.47 7.67
CA GLU A 85 16.08 16.44 6.94
C GLU A 85 15.97 17.85 7.54
N ARG A 86 14.79 18.26 8.00
CA ARG A 86 14.55 19.58 8.62
C ARG A 86 15.25 19.75 9.97
N GLU A 87 15.57 18.65 10.66
CA GLU A 87 16.26 18.66 11.96
C GLU A 87 17.80 18.62 11.86
N ARG A 88 18.38 18.53 10.65
CA ARG A 88 19.84 18.47 10.42
C ARG A 88 20.53 19.81 10.20
#